data_AF-A0A7J5BF67-F1
#
_entry.id   AF-A0A7J5BF67-F1
#
_cell.length_a   1.000
_cell.length_b   1.000
_cell.length_c   1.000
_cell.angle_alpha   90.00
_cell.angle_beta   90.00
_cell.angle_gamma   90.00
#
_symmetry.space_group_name_H-M   'P 1'
#
loop_
_entity.id
_entity.type
_entity.pdbx_description
1 polymer ?
#
loop_
_entity_poly.entity_id
_entity_poly.type
_entity_poly.pdbx_seq_one_letter_code
_entity_poly.pdbx_strand_id
1 'polypeptide(L)'
;MAKSRDSDESETRVLALEFRTPLRQTSLSIIGITFVAWVVSFFLFGYGTDLGRTQIQVSGLGDVFFSWLLIAVLVCAGYGLGYLLLRKLAQGQRAYQERDVIRLVLAESLATTCGGYAVGFLPMTLMENMFAMLVWSFAIGFLFTFAILMPRYAAAWKRAVAEGRQYSG
;
A
#
# COMPACT_ATOMS: atom_id res chain seq x y z
N MET A 1 7.41 23.99 -44.27
CA MET A 1 8.61 23.76 -43.44
C MET A 1 8.38 22.50 -42.62
N ALA A 2 9.00 21.39 -43.04
CA ALA A 2 8.97 20.14 -42.30
C ALA A 2 9.75 20.32 -40.99
N LYS A 3 9.08 20.09 -39.85
CA LYS A 3 9.74 20.02 -38.56
C LYS A 3 10.53 18.70 -38.54
N SER A 4 11.85 18.76 -38.68
CA SER A 4 12.70 17.58 -38.48
C SER A 4 12.43 17.08 -37.07
N ARG A 5 11.88 15.88 -36.99
CA ARG A 5 11.60 15.17 -35.76
C ARG A 5 12.85 14.39 -35.36
N ASP A 6 14.00 15.06 -35.41
CA ASP A 6 15.28 14.51 -34.95
C ASP A 6 15.40 14.82 -33.46
N SER A 7 14.87 13.89 -32.68
CA SER A 7 15.56 13.31 -31.53
C SER A 7 14.58 12.33 -30.90
N ASP A 8 14.64 11.08 -31.35
CA ASP A 8 14.45 9.92 -30.49
C ASP A 8 15.41 10.07 -29.29
N GLU A 9 15.09 10.97 -28.35
CA GLU A 9 15.44 10.72 -26.97
C GLU A 9 14.70 9.43 -26.64
N SER A 10 15.39 8.32 -26.84
CA SER A 10 15.08 7.01 -26.31
C SER A 10 14.51 7.21 -24.90
N GLU A 11 13.18 7.31 -24.78
CA GLU A 11 12.52 7.64 -23.51
C GLU A 11 13.00 6.60 -22.52
N THR A 12 13.84 6.99 -21.56
CA THR A 12 14.57 6.05 -20.72
C THR A 12 13.59 5.10 -20.05
N ARG A 13 13.70 3.82 -20.38
CA ARG A 13 12.83 2.76 -19.88
C ARG A 13 13.64 1.82 -19.02
N VAL A 14 13.05 1.36 -17.93
CA VAL A 14 13.67 0.39 -17.03
C VAL A 14 12.67 -0.74 -16.79
N LEU A 15 13.13 -1.98 -16.83
CA LEU A 15 12.29 -3.14 -16.51
C LEU A 15 11.84 -3.07 -15.05
N ALA A 16 10.58 -3.41 -14.77
CA ALA A 16 10.06 -3.40 -13.41
C ALA A 16 10.90 -4.23 -12.44
N LEU A 17 11.46 -5.36 -12.87
CA LEU A 17 12.31 -6.19 -12.02
C LEU A 17 13.55 -5.46 -11.47
N GLU A 18 14.07 -4.46 -12.18
CA GLU A 18 15.32 -3.77 -11.84
C GLU A 18 15.16 -2.71 -10.74
N PHE A 19 14.01 -2.04 -10.70
CA PHE A 19 13.73 -1.01 -9.69
C PHE A 19 12.80 -1.47 -8.56
N ARG A 20 12.31 -2.70 -8.66
CA ARG A 20 11.40 -3.27 -7.67
C ARG A 20 12.13 -3.61 -6.37
N THR A 21 11.62 -3.10 -5.27
CA THR A 21 12.25 -3.22 -3.94
C THR A 21 12.24 -4.65 -3.38
N PRO A 22 13.14 -4.97 -2.43
CA PRO A 22 13.17 -6.27 -1.76
C PRO A 22 11.85 -6.65 -1.10
N LEU A 23 11.39 -7.88 -1.33
CA LEU A 23 10.09 -8.38 -0.89
C LEU A 23 9.91 -8.31 0.62
N ARG A 24 10.76 -9.02 1.36
CA ARG A 24 10.66 -9.15 2.82
C ARG A 24 10.68 -7.80 3.52
N GLN A 25 11.64 -6.94 3.17
CA GLN A 25 11.78 -5.62 3.78
C GLN A 25 10.56 -4.73 3.51
N THR A 26 10.01 -4.79 2.29
CA THR A 26 8.87 -3.96 1.90
C THR A 26 7.58 -4.45 2.52
N SER A 27 7.32 -5.75 2.53
CA SER A 27 6.19 -6.34 3.24
C SER A 27 6.21 -6.01 4.73
N LEU A 28 7.35 -6.15 5.40
CA LEU A 28 7.47 -5.81 6.82
C LEU A 28 7.27 -4.31 7.08
N SER A 29 7.73 -3.45 6.16
CA SER A 29 7.50 -2.01 6.26
C SER A 29 6.02 -1.66 6.10
N ILE A 30 5.35 -2.28 5.12
CA ILE A 30 3.89 -2.13 4.91
C ILE A 30 3.17 -2.54 6.19
N ILE A 31 3.38 -3.77 6.68
CA ILE A 31 2.75 -4.28 7.91
C ILE A 31 2.99 -3.33 9.09
N GLY A 32 4.25 -2.95 9.34
CA GLY A 32 4.60 -2.14 10.50
C GLY A 32 4.00 -0.74 10.45
N ILE A 33 4.10 -0.06 9.31
CA ILE A 33 3.59 1.31 9.18
C ILE A 33 2.06 1.33 9.16
N THR A 34 1.41 0.39 8.45
CA THR A 34 -0.05 0.30 8.49
C THR A 34 -0.54 -0.05 9.89
N PHE A 35 0.18 -0.89 10.64
CA PHE A 35 -0.18 -1.22 12.01
C PHE A 35 -0.11 0.00 12.93
N VAL A 36 0.96 0.80 12.83
CA VAL A 36 1.06 2.07 13.56
C VAL A 36 -0.09 3.00 13.17
N ALA A 37 -0.42 3.11 11.87
CA ALA A 37 -1.55 3.91 11.41
C ALA A 37 -2.89 3.42 11.98
N TRP A 38 -3.09 2.10 12.10
CA TRP A 38 -4.25 1.51 12.76
C TRP A 38 -4.30 1.85 14.26
N VAL A 39 -3.18 1.79 14.97
CA VAL A 39 -3.12 2.18 16.40
C VAL A 39 -3.45 3.66 16.58
N VAL A 40 -2.87 4.55 15.76
CA VAL A 40 -3.19 5.98 15.80
C VAL A 40 -4.66 6.23 15.43
N SER A 41 -5.17 5.48 14.46
CA SER A 41 -6.57 5.56 14.03
C SER A 41 -7.57 5.20 15.12
N PHE A 42 -7.21 4.29 16.03
CA PHE A 42 -8.05 4.00 17.20
C PHE A 42 -8.35 5.27 18.00
N PHE A 43 -7.33 6.09 18.27
CA PHE A 43 -7.51 7.32 19.04
C PHE A 43 -8.30 8.36 18.25
N LEU A 44 -8.04 8.48 16.94
CA LEU A 44 -8.79 9.38 16.07
C LEU A 44 -10.28 9.00 15.99
N PHE A 45 -10.58 7.71 15.85
CA PHE A 45 -11.94 7.21 15.77
C PHE A 45 -12.64 7.25 17.13
N GLY A 46 -12.01 6.67 18.14
CA GLY A 46 -12.51 6.53 19.50
C GLY A 46 -12.83 7.86 20.18
N TYR A 47 -11.97 8.87 20.00
CA TYR A 47 -12.18 10.18 20.62
C TYR A 47 -12.76 11.23 19.67
N GLY A 48 -12.54 11.09 18.36
CA GLY A 48 -12.98 12.06 17.35
C GLY A 48 -14.40 11.85 16.83
N THR A 49 -14.99 10.66 17.01
CA THR A 49 -16.35 10.36 16.53
C THR A 49 -17.31 10.09 17.68
N ASP A 50 -18.59 10.43 17.50
CA ASP A 50 -19.62 10.10 18.49
C ASP A 50 -19.74 8.59 18.71
N LEU A 51 -19.69 7.81 17.62
CA LEU A 51 -19.78 6.36 17.67
C LEU A 51 -18.63 5.73 18.46
N GLY A 52 -17.39 6.18 18.22
CA GLY A 52 -16.23 5.73 18.98
C GLY A 52 -16.33 6.08 20.47
N ARG A 53 -16.79 7.30 20.79
CA ARG A 53 -16.99 7.72 22.18
C ARG A 53 -18.05 6.87 22.88
N THR A 54 -19.17 6.59 22.22
CA THR A 54 -20.23 5.73 22.75
C THR A 54 -19.74 4.30 22.97
N GLN A 55 -19.01 3.70 22.03
CA GLN A 55 -18.46 2.35 22.20
C GLN A 55 -17.50 2.26 23.39
N ILE A 56 -16.63 3.26 23.57
CA ILE A 56 -15.72 3.32 24.73
C ILE A 56 -16.50 3.47 26.04
N GLN A 57 -17.59 4.24 26.06
CA GLN A 57 -18.43 4.41 27.25
C GLN A 57 -19.20 3.13 27.61
N VAL A 58 -19.68 2.37 26.63
CA VAL A 58 -20.51 1.16 26.83
C VAL A 58 -19.66 -0.06 27.16
N SER A 59 -18.61 -0.31 26.37
CA SER A 59 -17.80 -1.55 26.47
C SER A 59 -16.50 -1.37 27.25
N GLY A 60 -16.12 -0.13 27.57
CA GLY A 60 -14.85 0.18 28.22
C GLY A 60 -13.66 0.24 27.26
N LEU A 61 -12.68 1.09 27.58
CA LEU A 61 -11.53 1.35 26.70
C LEU A 61 -10.71 0.09 26.39
N GLY A 62 -10.48 -0.77 27.38
CA GLY A 62 -9.60 -1.93 27.27
C GLY A 62 -10.10 -2.96 26.25
N ASP A 63 -11.37 -3.35 26.34
CA ASP A 63 -11.96 -4.38 25.47
C ASP A 63 -12.08 -3.90 24.02
N VAL A 64 -12.48 -2.63 23.83
CA VAL A 64 -12.55 -2.03 22.49
C VAL A 64 -11.15 -1.91 21.88
N PHE A 65 -10.15 -1.47 22.66
CA PHE A 65 -8.78 -1.35 22.17
C PHE A 65 -8.16 -2.71 21.83
N PHE A 66 -8.35 -3.73 22.67
CA PHE A 66 -7.81 -5.06 22.39
C PHE A 66 -8.45 -5.68 21.14
N SER A 67 -9.77 -5.57 21.02
CA SER A 67 -10.50 -6.03 19.83
C SER A 67 -10.02 -5.31 18.56
N TRP A 68 -9.81 -3.99 18.66
CA TRP A 68 -9.22 -3.19 17.58
C TRP A 68 -7.82 -3.67 17.19
N LEU A 69 -6.95 -3.95 18.17
CA LEU A 69 -5.60 -4.45 17.91
C LEU A 69 -5.61 -5.80 17.20
N LEU A 70 -6.50 -6.72 17.59
CA LEU A 70 -6.63 -8.02 16.91
C LEU A 70 -6.99 -7.86 15.43
N ILE A 71 -7.96 -6.98 15.14
CA ILE A 71 -8.35 -6.64 13.77
C ILE A 71 -7.18 -5.99 13.03
N ALA A 72 -6.50 -5.03 13.67
CA ALA A 72 -5.36 -4.33 13.08
C ALA A 72 -4.24 -5.30 12.68
N VAL A 73 -3.87 -6.25 13.55
CA VAL A 73 -2.84 -7.27 13.24
C VAL A 73 -3.23 -8.08 12.01
N LEU A 74 -4.48 -8.55 11.97
CA LEU A 74 -5.00 -9.43 10.93
C LEU A 74 -5.09 -8.69 9.57
N VAL A 75 -5.61 -7.45 9.57
CA VAL A 75 -5.69 -6.60 8.39
C VAL A 75 -4.30 -6.24 7.87
N CYS A 76 -3.38 -5.87 8.76
CA CYS A 76 -2.01 -5.51 8.39
C CYS A 76 -1.25 -6.69 7.80
N ALA A 77 -1.41 -7.89 8.38
CA ALA A 77 -0.89 -9.12 7.80
C ALA A 77 -1.46 -9.36 6.40
N GLY A 78 -2.76 -9.08 6.20
CA GLY A 78 -3.41 -9.13 4.89
C GLY A 78 -2.81 -8.18 3.86
N TYR A 79 -2.46 -6.94 4.24
CA TYR A 79 -1.73 -6.03 3.34
C TYR A 79 -0.38 -6.63 2.94
N GLY A 80 0.41 -7.09 3.92
CA GLY A 80 1.70 -7.72 3.65
C GLY A 80 1.59 -8.93 2.70
N LEU A 81 0.59 -9.79 2.92
CA LEU A 81 0.29 -10.94 2.07
C LEU A 81 -0.17 -10.53 0.67
N GLY A 82 -1.03 -9.53 0.54
CA GLY A 82 -1.47 -8.98 -0.75
C GLY A 82 -0.29 -8.51 -1.60
N TYR A 83 0.63 -7.77 -0.99
CA TYR A 83 1.86 -7.35 -1.66
C TYR A 83 2.75 -8.54 -2.06
N LEU A 84 2.92 -9.53 -1.17
CA LEU A 84 3.71 -10.74 -1.46
C LEU A 84 3.12 -11.54 -2.64
N LEU A 85 1.80 -11.74 -2.66
CA LEU A 85 1.11 -12.46 -3.72
C LEU A 85 1.24 -11.73 -5.05
N LEU A 86 0.97 -10.42 -5.08
CA LEU A 86 1.14 -9.61 -6.29
C LEU A 86 2.56 -9.73 -6.84
N ARG A 87 3.55 -9.66 -5.96
CA ARG A 87 4.96 -9.71 -6.34
C ARG A 87 5.44 -11.09 -6.77
N LYS A 88 4.81 -12.17 -6.30
CA LYS A 88 5.06 -13.53 -6.81
C LYS A 88 4.44 -13.74 -8.19
N LEU A 89 3.28 -13.14 -8.46
CA LEU A 89 2.56 -13.31 -9.72
C LEU A 89 3.09 -12.40 -10.84
N ALA A 90 3.51 -11.18 -10.51
CA ALA A 90 4.02 -10.23 -11.50
C ALA A 90 5.53 -10.39 -11.71
N GLN A 91 5.95 -11.04 -12.80
CA GLN A 91 7.37 -11.33 -13.12
C GLN A 91 8.23 -10.09 -13.46
N GLY A 92 7.63 -8.91 -13.64
CA GLY A 92 8.37 -7.65 -13.79
C GLY A 92 9.05 -7.44 -15.14
N GLN A 93 8.64 -8.18 -16.18
CA GLN A 93 9.20 -8.11 -17.54
C GLN A 93 8.76 -6.87 -18.34
N ARG A 94 7.81 -6.08 -17.82
CA ARG A 94 7.34 -4.86 -18.49
C ARG A 94 8.31 -3.71 -18.22
N ALA A 95 8.66 -2.97 -19.27
CA ALA A 95 9.45 -1.75 -19.18
C ALA A 95 8.58 -0.54 -18.81
N TYR A 96 9.09 0.32 -17.94
CA TYR A 96 8.41 1.51 -17.44
C TYR A 96 9.28 2.75 -17.58
N GLN A 97 8.63 3.86 -17.93
CA GLN A 97 9.20 5.21 -17.85
C GLN A 97 8.97 5.80 -16.46
N GLU A 98 9.69 6.87 -16.12
CA GLU A 98 9.54 7.56 -14.83
C GLU A 98 8.08 7.93 -14.54
N ARG A 99 7.37 8.47 -15.55
CA ARG A 99 5.95 8.84 -15.45
C ARG A 99 5.01 7.66 -15.19
N ASP A 100 5.39 6.45 -15.57
CA ASP A 100 4.57 5.26 -15.39
C ASP A 100 4.85 4.55 -14.05
N VAL A 101 5.94 4.90 -13.35
CA VAL A 101 6.24 4.38 -12.01
C VAL A 101 5.11 4.70 -11.05
N ILE A 102 4.53 5.91 -11.11
CA ILE A 102 3.41 6.28 -10.23
C ILE A 102 2.17 5.39 -10.47
N ARG A 103 1.87 5.09 -11.73
CA ARG A 103 0.72 4.23 -12.10
C ARG A 103 0.93 2.80 -11.61
N LEU A 104 2.15 2.28 -11.75
CA LEU A 104 2.53 0.98 -11.20
C LEU A 104 2.36 0.96 -9.69
N VAL A 105 2.89 1.97 -8.98
CA VAL A 105 2.79 2.05 -7.52
C VAL A 105 1.34 2.17 -7.06
N LEU A 106 0.49 2.94 -7.75
CA LEU A 106 -0.94 3.04 -7.46
C LEU A 106 -1.63 1.67 -7.60
N ALA A 107 -1.36 0.94 -8.69
CA ALA A 107 -1.92 -0.39 -8.90
C ALA A 107 -1.46 -1.40 -7.85
N GLU A 108 -0.16 -1.39 -7.50
CA GLU A 108 0.38 -2.27 -6.45
C GLU A 108 -0.16 -1.93 -5.06
N SER A 109 -0.38 -0.63 -4.78
CA SER A 109 -0.98 -0.17 -3.52
C SER A 109 -2.45 -0.59 -3.42
N LEU A 110 -3.20 -0.48 -4.52
CA LEU A 110 -4.59 -0.94 -4.58
C LEU A 110 -4.69 -2.45 -4.35
N ALA A 111 -3.90 -3.24 -5.06
CA ALA A 111 -3.92 -4.69 -4.90
C ALA A 111 -3.45 -5.14 -3.50
N THR A 112 -2.47 -4.45 -2.92
CA THR A 112 -2.04 -4.65 -1.53
C THR A 112 -3.19 -4.38 -0.56
N THR A 113 -3.93 -3.29 -0.78
CA THR A 113 -5.11 -2.92 0.01
C THR A 113 -6.20 -3.98 -0.07
N CYS A 114 -6.45 -4.53 -1.27
CA CYS A 114 -7.37 -5.66 -1.46
C CYS A 114 -6.98 -6.89 -0.63
N GLY A 115 -5.68 -7.14 -0.44
CA GLY A 115 -5.20 -8.21 0.44
C GLY A 115 -5.61 -8.01 1.90
N GLY A 116 -5.45 -6.80 2.44
CA GLY A 116 -5.90 -6.47 3.80
C GLY A 116 -7.42 -6.55 3.95
N TYR A 117 -8.15 -6.13 2.93
CA TYR A 117 -9.60 -6.29 2.87
C TYR A 117 -10.03 -7.75 2.89
N ALA A 118 -9.46 -8.60 2.04
CA ALA A 118 -9.85 -10.00 1.94
C ALA A 118 -9.65 -10.73 3.27
N VAL A 119 -8.54 -10.46 3.95
CA VAL A 119 -8.24 -11.07 5.25
C VAL A 119 -9.13 -10.48 6.35
N GLY A 120 -9.31 -9.15 6.38
CA GLY A 120 -10.11 -8.46 7.39
C GLY A 120 -11.61 -8.45 7.18
N PHE A 121 -12.11 -8.97 6.05
CA PHE A 121 -13.52 -8.90 5.68
C PHE A 121 -14.43 -9.49 6.76
N LEU A 122 -14.14 -10.74 7.18
CA LEU A 122 -14.97 -11.46 8.14
C LEU A 122 -15.07 -10.71 9.49
N PRO A 123 -13.97 -10.34 10.17
CA PRO A 123 -14.10 -9.59 11.43
C PRO A 123 -14.73 -8.21 11.25
N MET A 124 -14.51 -7.52 10.13
CA MET A 124 -15.16 -6.22 9.87
C MET A 124 -16.67 -6.33 9.66
N THR A 125 -17.15 -7.43 9.07
CA THR A 125 -18.61 -7.65 8.87
C THR A 125 -19.37 -7.88 10.18
N LEU A 126 -18.67 -8.26 11.25
CA LEU A 126 -19.25 -8.44 12.58
C LEU A 126 -19.34 -7.14 13.39
N MET A 127 -18.82 -6.03 12.85
CA MET A 127 -18.85 -4.72 13.52
C MET A 127 -20.13 -3.96 13.20
N GLU A 128 -20.63 -3.20 14.17
CA GLU A 128 -21.86 -2.40 14.02
C GLU A 128 -21.82 -1.43 12.84
N ASN A 129 -20.63 -0.90 12.51
CA ASN A 129 -20.45 0.01 11.38
C ASN A 129 -19.44 -0.55 10.35
N MET A 130 -19.86 -1.61 9.66
CA MET A 130 -19.10 -2.26 8.61
C MET A 130 -18.61 -1.27 7.54
N PHE A 131 -19.46 -0.37 7.04
CA PHE A 131 -19.08 0.54 5.95
C PHE A 131 -17.95 1.49 6.35
N ALA A 132 -18.03 2.10 7.55
CA ALA A 132 -16.97 2.96 8.05
C ALA A 132 -15.65 2.20 8.18
N MET A 133 -15.68 0.99 8.74
CA MET A 133 -14.47 0.18 8.93
C MET A 133 -13.86 -0.29 7.62
N LEU A 134 -14.67 -0.62 6.62
CA LEU A 134 -14.19 -0.91 5.27
C LEU A 134 -13.49 0.32 4.69
N VAL A 135 -14.18 1.46 4.59
CA VAL A 135 -13.60 2.70 4.03
C VAL A 135 -12.31 3.11 4.77
N TRP A 136 -12.29 2.96 6.09
CA TRP A 136 -11.12 3.27 6.91
C TRP A 136 -9.94 2.33 6.60
N SER A 137 -10.22 1.03 6.49
CA SER A 137 -9.24 0.02 6.08
C SER A 137 -8.71 0.28 4.67
N PHE A 138 -9.55 0.77 3.76
CA PHE A 138 -9.12 1.17 2.43
C PHE A 138 -8.18 2.36 2.49
N ALA A 139 -8.57 3.41 3.19
CA ALA A 139 -7.81 4.64 3.30
C ALA A 139 -6.43 4.36 3.91
N ILE A 140 -6.37 3.63 5.02
CA ILE A 140 -5.09 3.27 5.66
C ILE A 140 -4.26 2.41 4.72
N GLY A 141 -4.83 1.31 4.20
CA GLY A 141 -4.11 0.38 3.35
C GLY A 141 -3.53 1.06 2.12
N PHE A 142 -4.34 1.83 1.42
CA PHE A 142 -3.96 2.47 0.17
C PHE A 142 -2.96 3.61 0.39
N LEU A 143 -3.25 4.55 1.28
CA LEU A 143 -2.41 5.73 1.51
C LEU A 143 -1.04 5.36 2.07
N PHE A 144 -0.99 4.50 3.09
CA PHE A 144 0.27 4.14 3.72
C PHE A 144 1.10 3.19 2.86
N THR A 145 0.47 2.25 2.12
CA THR A 145 1.21 1.45 1.14
C THR A 145 1.80 2.33 0.04
N PHE A 146 1.01 3.27 -0.50
CA PHE A 146 1.49 4.21 -1.50
C PHE A 146 2.65 5.07 -0.99
N ALA A 147 2.54 5.61 0.22
CA ALA A 147 3.56 6.41 0.87
C ALA A 147 4.88 5.64 1.09
N ILE A 148 4.82 4.31 1.22
CA ILE A 148 6.01 3.45 1.36
C ILE A 148 6.59 3.11 -0.01
N LEU A 149 5.74 2.69 -0.95
CA LEU A 149 6.19 2.18 -2.25
C LEU A 149 6.73 3.30 -3.14
N MET A 150 6.03 4.45 -3.21
CA MET A 150 6.37 5.53 -4.13
C MET A 150 7.81 6.05 -3.98
N PRO A 151 8.27 6.49 -2.79
CA PRO A 151 9.64 7.01 -2.66
C PRO A 151 10.68 5.92 -2.93
N ARG A 152 10.42 4.67 -2.55
CA ARG A 152 11.36 3.56 -2.78
C ARG A 152 11.47 3.20 -4.25
N TYR A 153 10.36 3.15 -4.97
CA TYR A 153 10.33 2.84 -6.40
C TYR A 153 10.93 3.97 -7.22
N ALA A 154 10.65 5.23 -6.88
CA ALA A 154 11.26 6.38 -7.52
C ALA A 154 12.79 6.38 -7.33
N ALA A 155 13.28 6.15 -6.10
CA ALA A 155 14.72 6.09 -5.82
C ALA A 155 15.41 4.92 -6.52
N ALA A 156 14.77 3.74 -6.54
CA ALA A 156 15.30 2.56 -7.21
C ALA A 156 15.31 2.71 -8.73
N TRP A 157 14.29 3.37 -9.32
CA TRP A 157 14.25 3.66 -10.76
C TRP A 157 15.38 4.60 -11.15
N LYS A 158 15.56 5.71 -10.40
CA LYS A 158 16.67 6.65 -10.63
C LYS A 158 18.04 5.98 -10.51
N ARG A 159 18.19 5.06 -9.55
CA ARG A 159 19.42 4.26 -9.39
C ARG A 159 19.65 3.34 -10.59
N ALA A 160 18.63 2.62 -11.05
CA ALA A 160 18.74 1.72 -12.20
C ALA A 160 19.12 2.49 -13.48
N VAL A 161 18.60 3.70 -13.68
CA VAL A 161 19.00 4.60 -14.77
C VAL A 161 20.47 5.02 -14.65
N ALA A 162 20.91 5.43 -13.46
CA ALA A 162 22.29 5.84 -13.22
C ALA A 162 23.30 4.69 -13.41
N GLU A 163 22.88 3.45 -13.14
CA GLU A 163 23.67 2.23 -13.34
C GLU A 163 23.63 1.70 -14.80
N GLY A 164 22.95 2.39 -15.72
CA GLY A 164 22.89 2.00 -17.12
C GLY A 164 21.99 0.79 -17.41
N ARG A 165 21.09 0.41 -16.50
CA ARG A 165 20.14 -0.72 -16.68
C ARG A 165 18.94 -0.34 -17.55
N GLN A 166 19.18 0.49 -18.55
CA GLN A 166 18.16 0.99 -19.45
C GLN A 166 17.76 -0.11 -20.44
N TYR A 167 16.47 -0.25 -20.68
CA TYR A 167 15.92 -1.19 -21.67
C TYR A 167 15.91 -0.53 -23.04
N SER A 168 16.69 -1.06 -23.98
CA SER A 168 16.83 -0.56 -25.35
C SER A 168 15.96 -1.30 -26.38
N GLY A 169 14.92 -2.00 -25.92
CA GLY A 169 14.04 -2.84 -26.75
C GLY A 169 12.66 -2.27 -27.00
#